data_AF-A0A945P6Z1-F1
#
_entry.id   AF-A0A945P6Z1-F1
#
_cell.length_a   1.000
_cell.length_b   1.000
_cell.length_c   1.000
_cell.angle_alpha   90.00
_cell.angle_beta   90.00
_cell.angle_gamma   90.00
#
_symmetry.space_group_name_H-M   'P 1'
#
loop_
_entity.id
_entity.type
_entity.pdbx_description
1 polymer ?
#
loop_
_entity_poly.entity_id
_entity_poly.type
_entity_poly.pdbx_seq_one_letter_code
_entity_poly.pdbx_strand_id
1 'polypeptide(L)'
;MGNFPILSLCIFVPLIGAGFILFVRGDEEVVARNVRWVALWTSLVTFVLSLLIWIKFDPSTAAFQFEERREWIPAFKMSYRLGVDGISVFFVILTTLLTPICILASWSSVQERVKEYMIAFL
;
A
#
# COMPACT_ATOMS: atom_id res chain seq x y z
N MET A 1 -3.37 -19.81 15.70
CA MET A 1 -4.59 -19.13 15.21
C MET A 1 -4.11 -17.99 14.33
N GLY A 2 -4.48 -17.97 13.05
CA GLY A 2 -3.87 -17.07 12.08
C GLY A 2 -4.14 -15.61 12.42
N ASN A 3 -3.08 -14.88 12.76
CA ASN A 3 -3.16 -13.42 12.85
C ASN A 3 -3.58 -12.90 11.47
N PHE A 4 -4.53 -11.96 11.46
CA PHE A 4 -4.96 -11.29 10.24
C PHE A 4 -3.73 -10.57 9.62
N PRO A 5 -3.34 -10.88 8.37
CA PRO A 5 -2.06 -10.45 7.81
C PRO A 5 -2.13 -8.99 7.31
N ILE A 6 -2.29 -8.06 8.23
CA ILE A 6 -2.53 -6.64 7.94
C ILE A 6 -1.33 -5.95 7.28
N LEU A 7 -0.10 -6.33 7.64
CA LEU A 7 1.10 -5.75 7.05
C LEU A 7 1.27 -6.23 5.60
N SER A 8 1.04 -7.53 5.35
CA SER A 8 0.98 -8.05 3.97
C SER A 8 -0.10 -7.32 3.16
N LEU A 9 -1.27 -7.06 3.74
CA LEU A 9 -2.33 -6.33 3.04
C LEU A 9 -1.90 -4.91 2.68
N CYS A 10 -1.24 -4.17 3.58
CA CYS A 10 -0.71 -2.84 3.28
C CYS A 10 0.30 -2.86 2.11
N ILE A 11 1.06 -3.95 1.93
CA ILE A 11 2.03 -4.11 0.84
C ILE A 11 1.34 -4.50 -0.47
N PHE A 12 0.39 -5.43 -0.43
CA PHE A 12 -0.18 -6.02 -1.64
C PHE A 12 -1.43 -5.31 -2.16
N VAL A 13 -2.17 -4.55 -1.35
CA VAL A 13 -3.34 -3.78 -1.81
C VAL A 13 -2.96 -2.77 -2.91
N PRO A 14 -1.90 -1.95 -2.75
CA PRO A 14 -1.41 -1.09 -3.83
C PRO A 14 -1.09 -1.87 -5.12
N LEU A 15 -0.39 -2.99 -5.00
CA LEU A 15 -0.05 -3.86 -6.14
C LEU A 15 -1.29 -4.40 -6.87
N ILE A 16 -2.35 -4.75 -6.12
CA ILE A 16 -3.63 -5.17 -6.70
C ILE A 16 -4.27 -4.01 -7.47
N GLY A 17 -4.24 -2.78 -6.92
CA GLY A 17 -4.71 -1.58 -7.62
C GLY A 17 -3.93 -1.30 -8.92
N ALA A 18 -2.60 -1.44 -8.89
CA ALA A 18 -1.76 -1.36 -10.09
C ALA A 18 -2.16 -2.43 -11.12
N GLY A 19 -2.43 -3.65 -10.66
CA GLY A 19 -2.99 -4.74 -11.46
C GLY A 19 -4.29 -4.34 -12.15
N PHE A 20 -5.25 -3.75 -11.43
CA PHE A 20 -6.49 -3.24 -12.03
C PHE A 20 -6.26 -2.15 -13.07
N ILE A 21 -5.32 -1.23 -12.82
CA ILE A 21 -4.95 -0.17 -13.76
C ILE A 21 -4.45 -0.75 -15.09
N LEU A 22 -3.69 -1.85 -15.07
CA LEU A 22 -3.20 -2.50 -16.30
C LEU A 22 -4.33 -2.90 -17.26
N PHE A 23 -5.47 -3.33 -16.72
CA PHE A 23 -6.62 -3.76 -17.52
C PHE A 23 -7.54 -2.61 -17.97
N VAL A 24 -7.33 -1.38 -17.49
CA VAL A 24 -8.08 -0.20 -17.96
C VAL A 24 -7.72 0.09 -19.42
N ARG A 25 -8.75 0.17 -20.28
CA ARG A 25 -8.68 0.44 -21.73
C ARG A 25 -9.74 1.48 -22.11
N GLY A 26 -9.52 2.18 -23.21
CA GLY A 26 -10.42 3.22 -23.73
C GLY A 26 -9.63 4.36 -24.34
N ASP A 27 -10.33 5.47 -24.63
CA ASP A 27 -9.71 6.71 -25.07
C ASP A 27 -8.81 7.30 -23.98
N GLU A 28 -7.80 8.08 -24.38
CA GLU A 28 -6.75 8.57 -23.49
C GLU A 28 -7.31 9.35 -22.28
N GLU A 29 -8.30 10.23 -22.50
CA GLU A 29 -8.95 10.99 -21.44
C GLU A 29 -9.72 10.09 -20.46
N VAL A 30 -10.41 9.08 -20.97
CA VAL A 30 -11.18 8.12 -20.17
C VAL A 30 -10.25 7.26 -19.34
N VAL A 31 -9.15 6.78 -19.94
CA VAL A 31 -8.11 6.03 -19.24
C VAL A 31 -7.50 6.88 -18.15
N ALA A 32 -7.01 8.10 -18.46
CA ALA A 32 -6.39 9.00 -17.50
C ALA A 32 -7.30 9.29 -16.29
N ARG A 33 -8.59 9.54 -16.51
CA ARG A 33 -9.57 9.74 -15.44
C ARG A 33 -9.75 8.48 -14.59
N ASN A 34 -9.95 7.32 -15.23
CA ASN A 34 -10.25 6.08 -14.52
C ASN A 34 -9.04 5.61 -13.68
N VAL A 35 -7.83 5.66 -14.23
CA VAL A 35 -6.62 5.20 -13.52
C VAL A 35 -6.31 6.08 -12.31
N ARG A 36 -6.54 7.40 -12.40
CA ARG A 36 -6.42 8.35 -11.28
C ARG A 36 -7.36 8.00 -10.13
N TRP A 37 -8.62 7.67 -10.44
CA TRP A 37 -9.59 7.25 -9.41
C TRP A 37 -9.25 5.89 -8.80
N VAL A 38 -8.84 4.91 -9.62
CA VAL A 38 -8.43 3.60 -9.11
C VAL A 38 -7.23 3.73 -8.17
N ALA A 39 -6.22 4.53 -8.55
CA ALA A 39 -5.07 4.77 -7.69
C ALA A 39 -5.45 5.49 -6.39
N LEU A 40 -6.29 6.52 -6.48
CA LEU A 40 -6.76 7.25 -5.30
C LEU A 40 -7.50 6.31 -4.33
N TRP A 41 -8.48 5.55 -4.81
CA TRP A 41 -9.21 4.62 -3.95
C TRP A 41 -8.32 3.53 -3.34
N THR A 42 -7.40 2.97 -4.13
CA THR A 42 -6.45 1.96 -3.64
C THR A 42 -5.55 2.53 -2.54
N SER A 43 -5.01 3.73 -2.74
CA SER A 43 -4.17 4.41 -1.75
C SER A 43 -4.94 4.78 -0.47
N LEU A 44 -6.20 5.21 -0.59
CA LEU A 44 -7.07 5.47 0.56
C LEU A 44 -7.38 4.21 1.36
N VAL A 45 -7.66 3.08 0.71
CA VAL A 45 -7.84 1.79 1.40
C VAL A 45 -6.57 1.40 2.14
N THR A 46 -5.40 1.57 1.51
CA THR A 46 -4.10 1.27 2.12
C THR A 46 -3.84 2.17 3.34
N PHE A 47 -4.21 3.44 3.27
CA PHE A 47 -4.14 4.38 4.39
C PHE A 47 -5.10 4.02 5.52
N VAL A 48 -6.32 3.57 5.23
CA VAL A 48 -7.25 3.10 6.27
C VAL A 48 -6.68 1.86 6.98
N LEU A 49 -6.03 0.94 6.25
CA LEU A 49 -5.35 -0.20 6.86
C LEU A 49 -4.20 0.23 7.78
N SER A 50 -3.41 1.23 7.40
CA SER A 50 -2.33 1.74 8.26
C SER A 50 -2.86 2.42 9.53
N LEU A 51 -3.99 3.12 9.45
CA LEU A 51 -4.66 3.69 10.62
C LEU A 51 -5.14 2.59 11.58
N LEU A 52 -5.63 1.46 11.07
CA LEU A 52 -6.00 0.31 11.91
C LEU A 52 -4.80 -0.30 12.63
N ILE A 53 -3.62 -0.33 11.98
CA ILE A 53 -2.36 -0.75 12.62
C ILE A 53 -2.04 0.21 13.76
N TRP A 54 -2.12 1.52 13.52
CA TRP A 54 -1.81 2.53 14.53
C TRP A 54 -2.73 2.48 15.75
N ILE A 55 -4.05 2.40 15.53
CA ILE A 55 -5.05 2.36 16.61
C ILE A 55 -4.88 1.12 17.48
N LYS A 56 -4.46 0.00 16.90
CA LYS A 56 -4.26 -1.28 17.60
C LYS A 56 -2.85 -1.49 18.14
N PHE A 57 -1.94 -0.54 17.91
CA PHE A 57 -0.55 -0.64 18.37
C PHE A 57 -0.47 -0.35 19.87
N ASP A 58 0.22 -1.22 20.62
CA ASP A 58 0.48 -1.04 22.05
C ASP A 58 1.84 -0.36 22.29
N PRO A 59 1.89 0.92 22.71
CA PRO A 59 3.16 1.61 22.95
C PRO A 59 3.86 1.19 24.26
N SER A 60 3.23 0.36 25.10
CA SER A 60 3.80 -0.04 26.40
C SER A 60 4.90 -1.11 26.29
N THR A 61 5.06 -1.71 25.11
CA THR A 61 6.02 -2.79 24.85
C THR A 61 7.02 -2.42 23.76
N ALA A 62 8.27 -2.85 23.94
CA ALA A 62 9.32 -2.74 22.93
C ALA A 62 9.32 -3.91 21.92
N ALA A 63 8.42 -4.87 22.06
CA ALA A 63 8.32 -6.01 21.16
C ALA A 63 7.75 -5.60 19.79
N PHE A 64 8.15 -6.33 18.74
CA PHE A 64 7.52 -6.23 17.43
C PHE A 64 6.06 -6.68 17.51
N GLN A 65 5.17 -5.93 16.85
CA GLN A 65 3.75 -6.21 16.79
C GLN A 65 3.33 -6.53 15.36
N PHE A 66 2.15 -7.12 15.22
CA PHE A 66 1.63 -7.59 13.94
C PHE A 66 2.61 -8.52 13.21
N GLU A 67 3.29 -9.40 13.97
CA GLU A 67 4.28 -10.30 13.38
C GLU A 67 3.64 -11.31 12.42
N GLU A 68 4.14 -11.33 11.19
CA GLU A 68 3.75 -12.28 10.16
C GLU A 68 4.98 -13.06 9.74
N ARG A 69 4.95 -14.39 9.91
CA ARG A 69 6.08 -15.25 9.53
C ARG A 69 5.61 -16.37 8.60
N ARG A 70 6.23 -16.46 7.42
CA ARG A 70 6.05 -17.57 6.48
C ARG A 70 7.40 -18.03 5.95
N GLU A 71 7.60 -19.33 5.86
CA GLU A 71 8.76 -19.89 5.17
C GLU A 71 8.63 -19.56 3.68
N TRP A 72 9.70 -19.01 3.09
CA TRP A 72 9.70 -18.63 1.67
C TRP A 72 10.53 -19.64 0.86
N ILE A 73 11.79 -19.85 1.24
CA ILE A 73 12.66 -20.84 0.60
C ILE A 73 13.33 -21.70 1.69
N PRO A 74 12.70 -22.82 2.08
CA PRO A 74 13.17 -23.66 3.19
C PRO A 74 14.59 -24.20 3.00
N ALA A 75 14.96 -24.50 1.75
CA ALA A 75 16.30 -24.99 1.39
C ALA A 75 17.42 -24.01 1.82
N PHE A 76 17.15 -22.70 1.83
CA PHE A 76 18.08 -21.67 2.24
C PHE A 76 17.78 -21.12 3.65
N LYS A 77 16.86 -21.73 4.40
CA LYS A 77 16.36 -21.22 5.69
C LYS A 77 15.86 -19.77 5.60
N MET A 78 15.33 -19.35 4.45
CA MET A 78 14.79 -18.00 4.23
C MET A 78 13.30 -17.94 4.57
N SER A 79 12.90 -16.94 5.35
CA SER A 79 11.50 -16.70 5.72
C SER A 79 11.09 -15.25 5.47
N TYR A 80 9.88 -15.06 4.98
CA TYR A 80 9.19 -13.79 4.99
C TYR A 80 8.75 -13.50 6.43
N ARG A 81 9.40 -12.52 7.07
CA ARG A 81 9.07 -12.08 8.42
C ARG A 81 8.78 -10.58 8.39
N LEU A 82 7.56 -10.21 8.72
CA LEU A 82 7.15 -8.82 8.94
C LEU A 82 6.83 -8.61 10.41
N GLY A 83 6.93 -7.36 10.82
CA GLY A 83 6.52 -6.84 12.12
C GLY A 83 6.76 -5.35 12.14
N VAL A 84 6.07 -4.63 13.02
CA VAL A 84 6.26 -3.19 13.22
C VAL A 84 6.65 -2.91 14.67
N ASP A 85 7.59 -1.98 14.85
CA ASP A 85 7.98 -1.42 16.14
C ASP A 85 7.47 0.02 16.28
N GLY A 86 7.75 0.67 17.41
CA GLY A 86 7.24 2.01 17.72
C GLY A 86 7.65 3.08 16.69
N ILE A 87 8.80 2.92 16.04
CA ILE A 87 9.28 3.85 15.00
C ILE A 87 8.63 3.52 13.65
N SER A 88 8.60 2.24 13.27
CA SER A 88 8.09 1.77 11.98
C SER A 88 6.62 2.10 11.79
N VAL A 89 5.80 2.07 12.85
CA VAL A 89 4.37 2.44 12.76
C VAL A 89 4.19 3.86 12.20
N PHE A 90 4.99 4.83 12.65
CA PHE A 90 4.90 6.20 12.12
C PHE A 90 5.31 6.28 10.64
N PHE A 91 6.33 5.51 10.22
CA PHE A 91 6.71 5.45 8.82
C PHE A 91 5.64 4.80 7.95
N VAL A 92 4.98 3.74 8.42
CA VAL A 92 3.88 3.10 7.68
C VAL A 92 2.72 4.07 7.47
N ILE A 93 2.31 4.82 8.51
CA ILE A 93 1.27 5.84 8.41
C ILE A 93 1.71 6.97 7.48
N LEU A 94 2.93 7.47 7.63
CA LEU A 94 3.46 8.56 6.83
C LEU A 94 3.48 8.19 5.34
N THR A 95 4.03 7.03 4.99
CA THR A 95 4.10 6.57 3.59
C THR A 95 2.70 6.42 3.00
N THR A 96 1.78 5.77 3.73
CA THR A 96 0.42 5.55 3.23
C THR A 96 -0.43 6.84 3.19
N LEU A 97 -0.11 7.85 3.99
CA LEU A 97 -0.73 9.18 3.93
C LEU A 97 -0.20 10.01 2.75
N LEU A 98 1.11 9.92 2.48
CA LEU A 98 1.72 10.69 1.40
C LEU A 98 1.26 10.22 0.02
N THR A 99 1.05 8.92 -0.18
CA THR A 99 0.59 8.37 -1.48
C THR A 99 -0.69 9.02 -2.02
N PRO A 100 -1.84 9.07 -1.30
CA PRO A 100 -3.04 9.74 -1.80
C PRO A 100 -2.84 11.25 -2.01
N ILE A 101 -2.03 11.91 -1.17
CA ILE A 101 -1.71 13.34 -1.34
C ILE A 101 -0.94 13.57 -2.64
N CYS A 102 0.08 12.76 -2.93
CA CYS A 102 0.84 12.83 -4.16
C CYS A 102 -0.03 12.53 -5.39
N ILE A 103 -0.92 11.54 -5.31
CA ILE A 103 -1.87 11.23 -6.39
C ILE A 103 -2.77 12.44 -6.67
N LEU A 104 -3.36 13.05 -5.64
CA LEU A 104 -4.20 14.25 -5.80
C LEU A 104 -3.42 15.43 -6.36
N ALA A 105 -2.20 15.68 -5.87
CA ALA A 105 -1.34 16.74 -6.37
C ALA A 105 -0.92 16.51 -7.84
N SER A 106 -0.83 15.25 -8.29
CA SER A 106 -0.45 14.91 -9.66
C SER A 106 -1.56 15.13 -10.70
N TRP A 107 -2.82 15.34 -10.29
CA TRP A 107 -3.96 15.41 -11.22
C TRP A 107 -3.87 16.56 -12.24
N SER A 108 -3.34 17.70 -11.83
CA SER A 108 -3.15 18.86 -12.71
C SER A 108 -1.76 18.89 -13.35
N SER A 109 -0.75 18.30 -12.71
CA SER A 109 0.65 18.38 -13.16
C SER A 109 1.06 17.28 -14.14
N VAL A 110 0.47 16.09 -14.06
CA VAL A 110 0.81 14.94 -14.93
C VAL A 110 -0.32 14.68 -15.92
N GLN A 111 -0.11 15.06 -17.18
CA GLN A 111 -1.08 14.84 -18.27
C GLN A 111 -0.63 13.79 -19.29
N GLU A 112 0.67 13.48 -19.35
CA GLU A 112 1.21 12.45 -20.24
C GLU A 112 1.50 11.15 -19.46
N ARG A 113 1.26 10.01 -20.10
CA ARG A 113 1.55 8.66 -19.53
C ARG A 113 0.99 8.46 -18.13
N VAL A 114 -0.23 8.98 -17.90
CA VAL A 114 -0.91 8.97 -16.60
C VAL A 114 -1.06 7.54 -16.07
N LYS A 115 -1.28 6.57 -16.96
CA LYS A 115 -1.42 5.16 -16.59
C LYS A 115 -0.16 4.62 -15.94
N GLU A 116 0.99 4.77 -16.59
CA GLU A 116 2.27 4.28 -16.06
C GLU A 116 2.71 5.03 -14.81
N TYR A 117 2.44 6.34 -14.75
CA TYR A 117 2.70 7.14 -13.56
C TYR A 117 1.90 6.64 -12.36
N MET A 118 0.59 6.38 -12.53
CA MET A 118 -0.26 5.87 -11.45
C MET A 118 0.11 4.45 -11.02
N ILE A 119 0.58 3.60 -11.94
CA ILE A 119 1.14 2.28 -11.61
C ILE A 119 2.40 2.42 -10.76
N ALA A 120 3.30 3.35 -11.06
CA ALA A 120 4.53 3.54 -10.30
C ALA A 120 4.30 4.09 -8.88
N PHE A 121 3.16 4.75 -8.66
CA PHE A 121 2.77 5.27 -7.35
C PHE A 121 2.14 4.24 -6.41
N LEU A 122 1.66 3.12 -6.95
CA LEU A 122 1.01 2.02 -6.22
C LEU A 122 1.98 0.84 -6.06
#